data_AF-A0A9N7PJI5-F1
#
_entry.id   AF-A0A9N7PJI5-F1
#
_cell.length_a   1.000
_cell.length_b   1.000
_cell.length_c   1.000
_cell.angle_alpha   90.00
_cell.angle_beta   90.00
_cell.angle_gamma   90.00
#
_symmetry.space_group_name_H-M   'P 1'
#
loop_
_entity.id
_entity.type
_entity.pdbx_description
1 polymer ?
#
loop_
_entity_poly.entity_id
_entity_poly.type
_entity_poly.pdbx_seq_one_letter_code
_entity_poly.pdbx_strand_id
1 'polypeptide(L)'
;MLNNKVILITGGTGSFGKKFTKRILDSFNPKKIIIYSRDEFKQDLMKKEFMVKYPEKANKLRFFIGDIRDKDRLYRAFKGVDYVIHAAAMKQVPACEYNPFEAIKTNINGAQYIVDAAIDCNVKKVVALSTDKAVNPINLYGGTKLVSDKLFISANAYSGEEGTIFSVVRYGNVAGSRGSVIPFFKALIESGNKELPITDFNMTRFWITLDEGVDLVFKALKESKGGETYISKIPSFKITDLAKAMLQDVDMKEVGIREGEKLHEVMITKDDSRSTYEYDKHYIVYPHFDWWHFESHFTEGGKLIERGFEYNSGANTEWLSIEDLRVEMKKLNLYDFDKYNK
;
A
#
# COMPACT_ATOMS: atom_id res chain seq x y z
N MET A 1 -4.63 13.21 16.67
CA MET A 1 -4.41 11.78 16.34
C MET A 1 -3.05 11.29 16.85
N LEU A 2 -1.92 11.82 16.37
CA LEU A 2 -0.59 11.22 16.62
C LEU A 2 0.32 11.96 17.62
N ASN A 3 -0.14 13.07 18.21
CA ASN A 3 0.64 13.82 19.20
C ASN A 3 0.88 13.00 20.48
N ASN A 4 2.11 13.04 21.00
CA ASN A 4 2.55 12.29 22.18
C ASN A 4 2.42 10.75 22.09
N LYS A 5 2.26 10.20 20.88
CA LYS A 5 2.15 8.76 20.63
C LYS A 5 3.48 8.13 20.25
N VAL A 6 3.64 6.84 20.55
CA VAL A 6 4.74 6.00 20.06
C VAL A 6 4.25 5.21 18.85
N ILE A 7 4.88 5.41 17.71
CA ILE A 7 4.45 4.83 16.43
C ILE A 7 5.56 3.92 15.93
N LEU A 8 5.23 2.70 15.52
CA LEU A 8 6.17 1.77 14.91
C LEU A 8 5.80 1.54 13.44
N ILE A 9 6.79 1.62 12.56
CA ILE A 9 6.62 1.43 11.12
C ILE A 9 7.53 0.28 10.68
N THR A 10 6.94 -0.89 10.42
CA THR A 10 7.70 -2.00 9.82
C THR A 10 7.85 -1.77 8.32
N GLY A 11 9.01 -2.14 7.77
CA GLY A 11 9.37 -1.74 6.41
C GLY A 11 9.59 -0.23 6.31
N GLY A 12 9.93 0.42 7.43
CA GLY A 12 9.97 1.88 7.56
C GLY A 12 10.97 2.58 6.65
N THR A 13 11.99 1.87 6.16
CA THR A 13 12.96 2.40 5.18
C THR A 13 12.50 2.31 3.72
N GLY A 14 11.37 1.67 3.44
CA GLY A 14 10.75 1.66 2.11
C GLY A 14 10.15 3.02 1.73
N SER A 15 9.82 3.22 0.45
CA SER A 15 9.28 4.49 -0.05
C SER A 15 8.05 4.96 0.73
N PHE A 16 7.10 4.04 1.00
CA PHE A 16 5.93 4.33 1.83
C PHE A 16 6.33 4.72 3.25
N GLY A 17 7.11 3.88 3.95
CA GLY A 17 7.51 4.14 5.34
C GLY A 17 8.23 5.48 5.52
N LYS A 18 9.11 5.82 4.58
CA LYS A 18 9.80 7.11 4.54
C LYS A 18 8.85 8.29 4.33
N LYS A 19 7.94 8.19 3.36
CA LYS A 19 6.94 9.24 3.10
C LYS A 19 5.97 9.40 4.28
N PHE A 20 5.50 8.30 4.86
CA PHE A 20 4.64 8.31 6.03
C PHE A 20 5.35 8.98 7.23
N THR A 21 6.62 8.62 7.49
CA THR A 21 7.44 9.26 8.53
C THR A 21 7.55 10.77 8.31
N LYS A 22 7.82 11.19 7.06
CA LYS A 22 7.85 12.61 6.67
C LYS A 22 6.54 13.32 7.03
N ARG A 23 5.41 12.74 6.61
CA ARG A 23 4.07 13.30 6.86
C ARG A 23 3.73 13.36 8.35
N ILE A 24 4.16 12.38 9.16
CA ILE A 24 4.02 12.47 10.62
C ILE A 24 4.79 13.67 11.16
N LEU A 25 6.06 13.84 10.75
CA LEU A 25 6.90 14.92 11.24
C LEU A 25 6.45 16.31 10.76
N ASP A 26 5.85 16.40 9.57
CA ASP A 26 5.29 17.64 9.04
C ASP A 26 4.04 18.07 9.82
N SER A 27 3.14 17.13 10.14
CA SER A 27 1.79 17.46 10.64
C SER A 27 1.57 17.19 12.14
N PHE A 28 2.48 16.49 12.83
CA PHE A 28 2.29 16.07 14.21
C PHE A 28 3.54 16.23 15.08
N ASN A 29 3.35 16.05 16.38
CA ASN A 29 4.37 16.05 17.42
C ASN A 29 4.37 14.71 18.18
N PRO A 30 4.82 13.59 17.57
CA PRO A 30 4.81 12.29 18.23
C PRO A 30 5.81 12.25 19.40
N LYS A 31 5.61 11.32 20.32
CA LYS A 31 6.59 11.02 21.38
C LYS A 31 7.81 10.32 20.79
N LYS A 32 7.58 9.37 19.87
CA LYS A 32 8.61 8.56 19.23
C LYS A 32 8.08 7.93 17.94
N ILE A 33 8.92 7.86 16.92
CA ILE A 33 8.67 7.06 15.71
C ILE A 33 9.79 6.01 15.62
N ILE A 34 9.42 4.74 15.59
CA ILE A 34 10.33 3.60 15.47
C ILE A 34 10.31 3.13 14.02
N ILE A 35 11.44 3.27 13.35
CA ILE A 35 11.71 2.75 12.01
C ILE A 35 12.25 1.34 12.17
N TYR A 36 11.47 0.34 11.78
CA TYR A 36 11.81 -1.08 11.90
C TYR A 36 12.06 -1.70 10.53
N SER A 37 13.30 -2.13 10.28
CA SER A 37 13.70 -2.82 9.04
C SER A 37 15.05 -3.53 9.23
N ARG A 38 15.47 -4.31 8.23
CA ARG A 38 16.71 -5.09 8.26
C ARG A 38 17.93 -4.35 7.73
N ASP A 39 17.71 -3.42 6.80
CA ASP A 39 18.74 -2.78 5.99
C ASP A 39 19.33 -1.57 6.73
N GLU A 40 20.47 -1.80 7.39
CA GLU A 40 21.21 -0.83 8.20
C GLU A 40 21.70 0.36 7.38
N PHE A 41 22.11 0.14 6.13
CA PHE A 41 22.55 1.21 5.24
C PHE A 41 21.39 2.16 4.92
N LYS A 42 20.22 1.63 4.57
CA LYS A 42 19.02 2.47 4.36
C LYS A 42 18.57 3.18 5.64
N GLN A 43 18.72 2.56 6.81
CA GLN A 43 18.43 3.23 8.08
C GLN A 43 19.37 4.41 8.33
N ASP A 44 20.68 4.25 8.09
CA ASP A 44 21.67 5.33 8.23
C ASP A 44 21.41 6.48 7.24
N LEU A 45 21.15 6.17 5.97
CA LEU A 45 20.78 7.18 4.97
C LEU A 45 19.53 7.95 5.37
N MET A 46 18.48 7.24 5.80
CA MET A 46 17.25 7.86 6.27
C MET A 46 17.49 8.71 7.52
N LYS A 47 18.30 8.23 8.48
CA LYS A 47 18.66 8.99 9.68
C LYS A 47 19.34 10.31 9.32
N LYS A 48 20.38 10.27 8.48
CA LYS A 48 21.12 11.47 8.04
C LYS A 48 20.21 12.46 7.33
N GLU A 49 19.39 11.98 6.39
CA GLU A 49 18.45 12.84 5.67
C GLU A 49 17.47 13.54 6.61
N PHE A 50 16.87 12.80 7.55
CA PHE A 50 15.86 13.36 8.45
C PHE A 50 16.48 14.24 9.55
N MET A 51 17.73 14.01 9.93
CA MET A 51 18.48 14.93 10.80
C MET A 51 18.67 16.30 10.15
N VAL A 52 18.97 16.33 8.84
CA VAL A 52 19.11 17.60 8.09
C VAL A 52 17.75 18.27 7.88
N LYS A 53 16.72 17.51 7.49
CA LYS A 53 15.40 18.08 7.18
C LYS A 53 14.59 18.49 8.42
N TYR A 54 14.79 17.82 9.54
CA TYR A 54 13.99 17.99 10.76
C TYR A 54 14.88 18.03 12.02
N PRO A 55 15.84 18.97 12.14
CA PRO A 55 16.83 18.97 13.22
C PRO A 55 16.19 18.92 14.62
N GLU A 56 15.09 19.66 14.82
CA GLU A 56 14.38 19.73 16.11
C GLU A 56 13.51 18.51 16.44
N LYS A 57 13.16 17.69 15.44
CA LYS A 57 12.31 16.51 15.61
C LYS A 57 13.05 15.19 15.39
N ALA A 58 14.29 15.24 14.90
CA ALA A 58 15.08 14.05 14.56
C ALA A 58 15.35 13.14 15.78
N ASN A 59 15.45 13.73 16.98
CA ASN A 59 15.59 12.98 18.24
C ASN A 59 14.40 12.05 18.54
N LYS A 60 13.25 12.24 17.88
CA LYS A 60 12.06 11.39 17.99
C LYS A 60 12.17 10.11 17.17
N LEU A 61 13.07 10.06 16.20
CA LEU A 61 13.29 8.87 15.37
C LEU A 61 14.18 7.88 16.10
N ARG A 62 13.74 6.62 16.14
CA ARG A 62 14.53 5.47 16.59
C ARG A 62 14.62 4.46 15.47
N PHE A 63 15.81 3.93 15.24
CA PHE A 63 16.10 3.02 14.15
C PHE A 63 16.41 1.65 14.74
N PHE A 64 15.50 0.70 14.53
CA PHE A 64 15.59 -0.64 15.07
C PHE A 64 15.89 -1.61 13.92
N ILE A 65 17.08 -2.22 13.96
CA ILE A 65 17.41 -3.35 13.10
C ILE A 65 16.60 -4.56 13.57
N GLY A 66 15.88 -5.20 12.66
CA GLY A 66 15.12 -6.41 12.94
C GLY A 66 14.35 -6.94 11.73
N ASP A 67 13.97 -8.21 11.81
CA ASP A 67 13.14 -8.90 10.82
C ASP A 67 11.74 -9.13 11.41
N ILE A 68 10.69 -9.02 10.60
CA ILE A 68 9.32 -9.38 11.03
C ILE A 68 9.17 -10.90 11.19
N ARG A 69 10.12 -11.68 10.68
CA ARG A 69 10.20 -13.13 10.82
C ARG A 69 10.80 -13.57 12.16
N ASP A 70 11.36 -12.63 12.94
CA ASP A 70 11.91 -12.87 14.27
C ASP A 70 10.92 -12.35 15.32
N LYS A 71 10.19 -13.29 15.93
CA LYS A 71 9.15 -13.00 16.93
C LYS A 71 9.73 -12.28 18.15
N ASP A 72 10.84 -12.77 18.72
CA ASP A 72 11.44 -12.17 19.92
C ASP A 72 11.91 -10.74 19.66
N ARG A 73 12.46 -10.48 18.48
CA ARG A 73 12.87 -9.13 18.10
C ARG A 73 11.69 -8.19 17.94
N LEU A 74 10.57 -8.67 17.38
CA LEU A 74 9.33 -7.90 17.27
C LEU A 74 8.77 -7.51 18.63
N TYR A 75 8.66 -8.43 19.59
CA TYR A 75 8.13 -8.13 20.92
C TYR A 75 8.94 -7.03 21.62
N ARG A 76 10.27 -7.07 21.49
CA ARG A 76 11.14 -6.00 22.01
C ARG A 76 10.87 -4.65 21.35
N ALA A 77 10.56 -4.65 20.05
CA ALA A 77 10.27 -3.43 19.31
C ALA A 77 8.87 -2.85 19.62
N PHE A 78 7.91 -3.71 19.98
CA PHE A 78 6.51 -3.37 20.22
C PHE A 78 6.24 -2.83 21.64
N LYS A 79 7.15 -3.06 22.59
CA LYS A 79 6.98 -2.60 23.97
C LYS A 79 6.73 -1.09 24.07
N GLY A 80 5.53 -0.72 24.53
CA GLY A 80 5.10 0.68 24.72
C GLY A 80 4.78 1.42 23.42
N VAL A 81 4.52 0.70 22.33
CA VAL A 81 4.02 1.25 21.06
C VAL A 81 2.51 1.47 21.16
N ASP A 82 2.03 2.65 20.75
CA ASP A 82 0.60 2.93 20.64
C ASP A 82 0.02 2.44 19.31
N TYR A 83 0.72 2.70 18.20
CA TYR A 83 0.23 2.43 16.85
C TYR A 83 1.28 1.76 15.97
N VAL A 84 0.86 0.79 15.17
CA VAL A 84 1.72 0.10 14.19
C VAL A 84 1.21 0.33 12.79
N ILE A 85 2.12 0.72 11.90
CA ILE A 85 1.89 0.75 10.46
C ILE A 85 2.72 -0.37 9.84
N HIS A 86 2.05 -1.40 9.35
CA HIS A 86 2.71 -2.58 8.81
C HIS A 86 2.87 -2.50 7.29
N ALA A 87 4.08 -2.12 6.86
CA ALA A 87 4.45 -1.96 5.46
C ALA A 87 5.59 -2.90 5.01
N ALA A 88 6.07 -3.78 5.89
CA ALA A 88 7.07 -4.78 5.53
C ALA A 88 6.42 -5.92 4.73
N ALA A 89 6.90 -6.14 3.51
CA ALA A 89 6.46 -7.24 2.67
C ALA A 89 7.50 -7.61 1.61
N MET A 90 7.45 -8.84 1.12
CA MET A 90 8.03 -9.22 -0.15
C MET A 90 6.98 -8.99 -1.24
N LYS A 91 7.25 -8.07 -2.17
CA LYS A 91 6.22 -7.50 -3.05
C LYS A 91 6.46 -7.60 -4.56
N GLN A 92 7.58 -8.18 -4.97
CA GLN A 92 7.93 -8.32 -6.38
C GLN A 92 7.41 -9.65 -6.87
N VAL A 93 6.43 -9.65 -7.79
CA VAL A 93 5.75 -10.86 -8.26
C VAL A 93 6.74 -11.94 -8.72
N PRO A 94 7.70 -11.69 -9.63
CA PRO A 94 8.63 -12.74 -10.08
C PRO A 94 9.49 -13.28 -8.93
N ALA A 95 9.90 -12.43 -8.00
CA ALA A 95 10.69 -12.86 -6.86
C ALA A 95 9.89 -13.74 -5.90
N CYS A 96 8.59 -13.46 -5.72
CA CYS A 96 7.71 -14.27 -4.88
C CYS A 96 7.44 -15.63 -5.53
N GLU A 97 7.20 -15.69 -6.84
CA GLU A 97 7.04 -16.96 -7.56
C GLU A 97 8.29 -17.83 -7.47
N TYR A 98 9.47 -17.21 -7.65
CA TYR A 98 10.73 -17.93 -7.61
C TYR A 98 11.17 -18.32 -6.19
N ASN A 99 10.75 -17.57 -5.16
CA ASN A 99 11.13 -17.80 -3.76
C ASN A 99 9.87 -17.94 -2.87
N PRO A 100 9.04 -18.97 -3.09
CA PRO A 100 7.68 -19.02 -2.53
C PRO A 100 7.67 -19.07 -1.00
N PHE A 101 8.57 -19.86 -0.40
CA PHE A 101 8.69 -19.95 1.05
C PHE A 101 9.13 -18.64 1.70
N GLU A 102 9.89 -17.81 0.99
CA GLU A 102 10.33 -16.51 1.49
C GLU A 102 9.19 -15.49 1.47
N ALA A 103 8.31 -15.58 0.47
CA ALA A 103 7.06 -14.81 0.44
C ALA A 103 6.13 -15.23 1.59
N ILE A 104 5.96 -16.53 1.84
CA ILE A 104 5.14 -17.06 2.95
C ILE A 104 5.70 -16.59 4.31
N LYS A 105 6.98 -16.83 4.59
CA LYS A 105 7.61 -16.43 5.85
C LYS A 105 7.47 -14.92 6.11
N THR A 106 7.59 -14.09 5.08
CA THR A 106 7.50 -12.63 5.23
C THR A 106 6.06 -12.16 5.37
N ASN A 107 5.20 -12.53 4.42
CA ASN A 107 3.89 -11.92 4.26
C ASN A 107 2.82 -12.60 5.11
N ILE A 108 2.98 -13.88 5.45
CA ILE A 108 2.03 -14.66 6.26
C ILE A 108 2.57 -14.80 7.69
N ASN A 109 3.69 -15.50 7.90
CA ASN A 109 4.22 -15.72 9.25
C ASN A 109 4.61 -14.40 9.92
N GLY A 110 5.25 -13.50 9.15
CA GLY A 110 5.54 -12.15 9.62
C GLY A 110 4.27 -11.37 10.01
N ALA A 111 3.18 -11.48 9.24
CA ALA A 111 1.91 -10.85 9.61
C ALA A 111 1.32 -11.45 10.89
N GLN A 112 1.37 -12.78 11.04
CA GLN A 112 0.96 -13.46 12.27
C GLN A 112 1.76 -12.96 13.48
N TYR A 113 3.09 -12.85 13.38
CA TYR A 113 3.91 -12.36 14.50
C TYR A 113 3.65 -10.89 14.83
N ILE A 114 3.26 -10.07 13.85
CA ILE A 114 2.80 -8.70 14.08
C ILE A 114 1.48 -8.69 14.85
N VAL A 115 0.53 -9.55 14.50
CA VAL A 115 -0.74 -9.70 15.23
C VAL A 115 -0.48 -10.11 16.68
N ASP A 116 0.26 -11.20 16.89
CA ASP A 116 0.62 -11.70 18.22
C ASP A 116 1.28 -10.60 19.08
N ALA A 117 2.33 -9.95 18.54
CA ALA A 117 3.06 -8.92 19.26
C ALA A 117 2.21 -7.68 19.55
N ALA A 118 1.28 -7.32 18.66
CA ALA A 118 0.40 -6.17 18.85
C ALA A 118 -0.56 -6.39 20.01
N ILE A 119 -1.22 -7.55 20.06
CA ILE A 119 -2.14 -7.93 21.13
C ILE A 119 -1.38 -8.01 22.46
N ASP A 120 -0.31 -8.81 22.51
CA ASP A 120 0.43 -9.06 23.75
C ASP A 120 1.13 -7.81 24.32
N CYS A 121 1.45 -6.84 23.46
CA CYS A 121 2.04 -5.56 23.87
C CYS A 121 1.03 -4.42 24.04
N ASN A 122 -0.28 -4.70 23.96
CA ASN A 122 -1.37 -3.73 24.11
C ASN A 122 -1.26 -2.54 23.12
N VAL A 123 -0.88 -2.82 21.88
CA VAL A 123 -0.94 -1.84 20.79
C VAL A 123 -2.40 -1.47 20.56
N LYS A 124 -2.70 -0.19 20.36
CA LYS A 124 -4.09 0.27 20.21
C LYS A 124 -4.63 0.00 18.82
N LYS A 125 -3.85 0.31 17.79
CA LYS A 125 -4.24 0.10 16.40
C LYS A 125 -3.09 -0.37 15.53
N VAL A 126 -3.39 -1.31 14.64
CA VAL A 126 -2.52 -1.73 13.55
C VAL A 126 -3.21 -1.47 12.22
N VAL A 127 -2.53 -0.74 11.33
CA VAL A 127 -2.96 -0.60 9.93
C VAL A 127 -2.00 -1.39 9.06
N ALA A 128 -2.51 -2.45 8.43
CA ALA A 128 -1.75 -3.29 7.53
C ALA A 128 -1.92 -2.84 6.07
N LEU A 129 -0.81 -2.74 5.35
CA LEU A 129 -0.85 -2.42 3.92
C LEU A 129 -1.06 -3.68 3.09
N SER A 130 -1.99 -3.59 2.15
CA SER A 130 -2.32 -4.61 1.15
C SER A 130 -2.21 -4.05 -0.27
N THR A 131 -2.65 -4.83 -1.25
CA THR A 131 -2.50 -4.57 -2.68
C THR A 131 -3.75 -5.05 -3.42
N ASP A 132 -4.06 -4.42 -4.56
CA ASP A 132 -5.04 -4.93 -5.54
C ASP A 132 -4.84 -6.42 -5.90
N LYS A 133 -3.60 -6.90 -5.97
CA LYS A 133 -3.27 -8.30 -6.30
C LYS A 133 -3.77 -9.32 -5.27
N ALA A 134 -4.13 -8.86 -4.06
CA ALA A 134 -4.73 -9.70 -3.03
C ALA A 134 -6.18 -10.10 -3.37
N VAL A 135 -6.80 -9.42 -4.33
CA VAL A 135 -8.18 -9.62 -4.75
C VAL A 135 -8.18 -10.55 -5.95
N ASN A 136 -8.92 -11.68 -5.91
CA ASN A 136 -8.87 -12.72 -6.95
C ASN A 136 -7.42 -13.05 -7.39
N PRO A 137 -6.53 -13.42 -6.47
CA PRO A 137 -5.09 -13.51 -6.75
C PRO A 137 -4.79 -14.60 -7.78
N ILE A 138 -3.93 -14.28 -8.75
CA ILE A 138 -3.41 -15.23 -9.76
C ILE A 138 -1.91 -15.50 -9.61
N ASN A 139 -1.28 -14.86 -8.62
CA ASN A 139 0.13 -14.98 -8.29
C ASN A 139 0.29 -15.14 -6.78
N LEU A 140 1.40 -15.74 -6.35
CA LEU A 140 1.70 -16.04 -4.96
C LEU A 140 1.89 -14.79 -4.10
N TYR A 141 2.41 -13.69 -4.67
CA TYR A 141 2.43 -12.42 -3.94
C TYR A 141 1.01 -12.00 -3.51
N GLY A 142 0.07 -12.01 -4.47
CA GLY A 142 -1.35 -11.77 -4.22
C GLY A 142 -1.93 -12.76 -3.22
N GLY A 143 -1.69 -14.06 -3.40
CA GLY A 143 -2.18 -15.10 -2.49
C GLY A 143 -1.70 -14.92 -1.06
N THR A 144 -0.41 -14.63 -0.86
CA THR A 144 0.14 -14.37 0.47
C THR A 144 -0.42 -13.08 1.09
N LYS A 145 -0.71 -12.05 0.28
CA LYS A 145 -1.36 -10.83 0.77
C LYS A 145 -2.85 -11.02 1.08
N LEU A 146 -3.56 -11.86 0.35
CA LEU A 146 -4.93 -12.26 0.72
C LEU A 146 -4.96 -12.92 2.10
N VAL A 147 -4.05 -13.88 2.34
CA VAL A 147 -3.95 -14.54 3.65
C VAL A 147 -3.57 -13.52 4.74
N SER A 148 -2.60 -12.63 4.45
CA SER A 148 -2.23 -11.53 5.35
C SER A 148 -3.43 -10.65 5.72
N ASP A 149 -4.25 -10.24 4.75
CA ASP A 149 -5.46 -9.45 4.98
C ASP A 149 -6.44 -10.19 5.91
N LYS A 150 -6.67 -11.49 5.65
CA LYS A 150 -7.55 -12.31 6.49
C LYS A 150 -7.02 -12.44 7.91
N LEU A 151 -5.71 -12.61 8.11
CA LEU A 151 -5.10 -12.67 9.44
C LEU A 151 -5.35 -11.39 10.24
N PHE A 152 -5.12 -10.22 9.63
CA PHE A 152 -5.35 -8.94 10.29
C PHE A 152 -6.85 -8.70 10.58
N ILE A 153 -7.73 -9.03 9.65
CA ILE A 153 -9.18 -8.87 9.87
C ILE A 153 -9.68 -9.80 10.97
N SER A 154 -9.33 -11.09 10.91
CA SER A 154 -9.78 -12.10 11.88
C SER A 154 -9.16 -11.91 13.27
N ALA A 155 -8.03 -11.20 13.39
CA ALA A 155 -7.44 -10.87 14.69
C ALA A 155 -8.40 -10.11 15.61
N ASN A 156 -9.31 -9.31 15.06
CA ASN A 156 -10.32 -8.59 15.84
C ASN A 156 -11.28 -9.54 16.58
N ALA A 157 -11.45 -10.79 16.13
CA ALA A 157 -12.33 -11.77 16.79
C ALA A 157 -11.81 -12.25 18.15
N TYR A 158 -10.49 -12.18 18.37
CA TYR A 158 -9.83 -12.68 19.58
C TYR A 158 -8.92 -11.65 20.25
N SER A 159 -8.92 -10.40 19.77
CA SER A 159 -8.20 -9.29 20.40
C SER A 159 -8.79 -8.91 21.76
N GLY A 160 -10.09 -9.20 21.98
CA GLY A 160 -10.84 -8.82 23.18
C GLY A 160 -11.50 -7.44 23.05
N GLU A 161 -12.42 -7.12 23.98
CA GLU A 161 -13.26 -5.92 23.95
C GLU A 161 -12.46 -4.60 23.98
N GLU A 162 -11.36 -4.57 24.75
CA GLU A 162 -10.42 -3.43 24.81
C GLU A 162 -9.10 -3.73 24.07
N GLY A 163 -9.12 -4.72 23.18
CA GLY A 163 -7.95 -5.22 22.46
C GLY A 163 -7.39 -4.28 21.40
N THR A 164 -6.33 -4.74 20.75
CA THR A 164 -5.80 -4.11 19.54
C THR A 164 -6.84 -4.13 18.42
N ILE A 165 -7.07 -2.97 17.80
CA ILE A 165 -7.87 -2.84 16.58
C ILE A 165 -7.00 -3.06 15.35
N PHE A 166 -7.43 -3.95 14.46
CA PHE A 166 -6.72 -4.22 13.20
C PHE A 166 -7.57 -3.80 12.00
N SER A 167 -6.96 -3.05 11.08
CA SER A 167 -7.57 -2.69 9.80
C SER A 167 -6.57 -2.85 8.66
N VAL A 168 -7.12 -2.97 7.44
CA VAL A 168 -6.36 -3.14 6.21
C VAL A 168 -6.55 -1.92 5.32
N VAL A 169 -5.49 -1.49 4.66
CA VAL A 169 -5.54 -0.49 3.60
C VAL A 169 -5.07 -1.14 2.31
N ARG A 170 -5.91 -1.12 1.28
CA ARG A 170 -5.65 -1.76 -0.01
C ARG A 170 -5.65 -0.71 -1.12
N TYR A 171 -4.58 -0.69 -1.90
CA TYR A 171 -4.45 0.15 -3.09
C TYR A 171 -3.58 -0.53 -4.15
N GLY A 172 -3.59 0.00 -5.37
CA GLY A 172 -2.82 -0.54 -6.49
C GLY A 172 -1.34 -0.13 -6.50
N ASN A 173 -0.68 -0.30 -7.65
CA ASN A 173 0.71 0.14 -7.80
C ASN A 173 0.80 1.68 -7.70
N VAL A 174 1.70 2.16 -6.84
CA VAL A 174 1.97 3.60 -6.71
C VAL A 174 2.74 4.11 -7.92
N ALA A 175 2.26 5.22 -8.51
CA ALA A 175 2.88 5.89 -9.65
C ALA A 175 4.35 6.24 -9.37
N GLY A 176 5.23 5.88 -10.31
CA GLY A 176 6.67 6.16 -10.19
C GLY A 176 7.43 5.32 -9.17
N SER A 177 6.80 4.31 -8.57
CA SER A 177 7.49 3.44 -7.62
C SER A 177 8.63 2.64 -8.26
N ARG A 178 9.71 2.37 -7.51
CA ARG A 178 10.89 1.66 -8.01
C ARG A 178 10.52 0.29 -8.59
N GLY A 179 10.97 0.04 -9.82
CA GLY A 179 10.72 -1.19 -10.57
C GLY A 179 9.34 -1.28 -11.23
N SER A 180 8.57 -0.18 -11.26
CA SER A 180 7.31 -0.09 -12.01
C SER A 180 7.53 0.30 -13.47
N VAL A 181 6.44 0.29 -14.25
CA VAL A 181 6.45 0.56 -15.70
C VAL A 181 6.95 1.97 -16.05
N ILE A 182 6.65 3.00 -15.25
CA ILE A 182 7.07 4.38 -15.54
C ILE A 182 8.61 4.52 -15.51
N PRO A 183 9.33 4.12 -14.43
CA PRO A 183 10.79 4.10 -14.46
C PRO A 183 11.40 3.23 -15.57
N PHE A 184 10.74 2.13 -15.93
CA PHE A 184 11.21 1.23 -16.98
C PHE A 184 11.11 1.87 -18.37
N PHE A 185 9.96 2.41 -18.74
CA PHE A 185 9.79 3.15 -19.99
C PHE A 185 10.69 4.37 -20.05
N LYS A 186 10.84 5.10 -18.94
CA LYS A 186 11.79 6.22 -18.86
C LYS A 186 13.21 5.77 -19.20
N ALA A 187 13.69 4.69 -18.59
CA ALA A 187 15.04 4.19 -18.87
C ALA A 187 15.22 3.78 -20.35
N LEU A 188 14.21 3.16 -20.97
CA LEU A 188 14.24 2.84 -22.40
C LEU A 188 14.32 4.10 -23.26
N ILE A 189 13.47 5.09 -23.02
CA ILE A 189 13.46 6.34 -23.77
C ILE A 189 14.80 7.09 -23.60
N GLU A 190 15.33 7.13 -22.37
CA GLU A 190 16.62 7.76 -22.05
C GLU A 190 17.80 7.08 -22.74
N SER A 191 17.69 5.80 -23.05
CA SER A 191 18.67 5.05 -23.86
C SER A 191 18.48 5.20 -25.37
N GLY A 192 17.51 6.02 -25.82
CA GLY A 192 17.22 6.27 -27.23
C GLY A 192 16.27 5.26 -27.88
N ASN A 193 15.66 4.35 -27.12
CA ASN A 193 14.67 3.42 -27.65
C ASN A 193 13.34 4.15 -27.93
N LYS A 194 12.85 4.01 -29.17
CA LYS A 194 11.53 4.51 -29.59
C LYS A 194 10.43 3.43 -29.54
N GLU A 195 10.82 2.17 -29.50
CA GLU A 195 9.92 1.03 -29.30
C GLU A 195 9.78 0.73 -27.80
N LEU A 196 8.56 0.83 -27.27
CA LEU A 196 8.25 0.45 -25.89
C LEU A 196 7.49 -0.88 -25.86
N PRO A 197 7.93 -1.84 -25.02
CA PRO A 197 7.24 -3.11 -24.88
C PRO A 197 5.97 -2.92 -24.04
N ILE A 198 4.82 -3.24 -24.62
CA ILE A 198 3.52 -3.27 -23.95
C ILE A 198 3.14 -4.72 -23.73
N THR A 199 2.78 -5.09 -22.51
CA THR A 199 2.40 -6.48 -22.20
C THR A 199 1.11 -6.90 -22.89
N ASP A 200 0.10 -6.03 -22.89
CA ASP A 200 -1.16 -6.21 -23.61
C ASP A 200 -1.78 -4.83 -23.86
N PHE A 201 -2.26 -4.57 -25.07
CA PHE A 201 -2.81 -3.26 -25.45
C PHE A 201 -4.12 -2.89 -24.75
N ASN A 202 -4.85 -3.87 -24.23
CA ASN A 202 -6.08 -3.67 -23.46
C ASN A 202 -5.80 -3.51 -21.96
N MET A 203 -4.56 -3.65 -21.52
CA MET A 203 -4.20 -3.62 -20.10
C MET A 203 -4.48 -2.26 -19.46
N THR A 204 -5.12 -2.29 -18.29
CA THR A 204 -5.41 -1.07 -17.50
C THR A 204 -4.93 -1.21 -16.06
N ARG A 205 -4.64 -0.07 -15.44
CA ARG A 205 -4.23 0.00 -14.04
C ARG A 205 -4.91 1.20 -13.37
N PHE A 206 -5.04 1.12 -12.05
CA PHE A 206 -5.41 2.29 -11.26
C PHE A 206 -4.21 3.23 -11.09
N TRP A 207 -4.46 4.53 -11.12
CA TRP A 207 -3.47 5.56 -10.82
C TRP A 207 -3.62 6.01 -9.37
N ILE A 208 -2.58 5.79 -8.56
CA ILE A 208 -2.50 6.30 -7.19
C ILE A 208 -1.13 6.87 -6.91
N THR A 209 -1.10 8.03 -6.27
CA THR A 209 0.12 8.67 -5.79
C THR A 209 0.52 8.12 -4.42
N LEU A 210 1.79 8.34 -4.04
CA LEU A 210 2.25 7.93 -2.71
C LEU A 210 1.59 8.73 -1.58
N ASP A 211 1.22 10.00 -1.85
CA ASP A 211 0.51 10.85 -0.90
C ASP A 211 -0.90 10.34 -0.63
N GLU A 212 -1.66 9.98 -1.68
CA GLU A 212 -3.00 9.39 -1.53
C GLU A 212 -2.97 8.07 -0.77
N GLY A 213 -1.98 7.21 -1.03
CA GLY A 213 -1.78 5.99 -0.26
C GLY A 213 -1.49 6.25 1.22
N VAL A 214 -0.74 7.31 1.54
CA VAL A 214 -0.49 7.74 2.92
C VAL A 214 -1.75 8.34 3.57
N ASP A 215 -2.53 9.11 2.82
CA ASP A 215 -3.77 9.72 3.29
C ASP A 215 -4.81 8.65 3.67
N LEU A 216 -4.92 7.59 2.86
CA LEU A 216 -5.79 6.45 3.18
C LEU A 216 -5.35 5.73 4.47
N VAL A 217 -4.05 5.62 4.73
CA VAL A 217 -3.53 5.05 5.99
C VAL A 217 -3.82 5.95 7.18
N PHE A 218 -3.68 7.27 7.06
CA PHE A 218 -4.09 8.18 8.14
C PHE A 218 -5.59 8.11 8.42
N LYS A 219 -6.39 7.96 7.37
CA LYS A 219 -7.85 7.80 7.49
C LYS A 219 -8.21 6.51 8.22
N ALA A 220 -7.66 5.37 7.79
CA ALA A 220 -7.85 4.09 8.46
C ALA A 220 -7.43 4.17 9.94
N LEU A 221 -6.26 4.76 10.23
CA LEU A 221 -5.79 4.89 11.61
C LEU A 221 -6.74 5.75 12.48
N LYS A 222 -7.31 6.81 11.90
CA LYS A 222 -8.25 7.70 12.59
C LYS A 222 -9.58 6.99 12.88
N GLU A 223 -10.13 6.32 11.88
CA GLU A 223 -11.54 5.92 11.85
C GLU A 223 -11.78 4.46 12.21
N SER A 224 -10.79 3.57 12.04
CA SER A 224 -11.01 2.13 12.20
C SER A 224 -11.48 1.77 13.60
N LYS A 225 -12.51 0.94 13.65
CA LYS A 225 -13.10 0.33 14.83
C LYS A 225 -12.85 -1.18 14.88
N GLY A 226 -12.43 -1.81 13.78
CA GLY A 226 -12.00 -3.21 13.73
C GLY A 226 -12.48 -3.91 12.48
N GLY A 227 -11.55 -4.56 11.76
CA GLY A 227 -11.82 -5.46 10.64
C GLY A 227 -12.04 -4.78 9.29
N GLU A 228 -12.05 -3.45 9.22
CA GLU A 228 -12.29 -2.73 7.98
C GLU A 228 -11.16 -2.92 6.96
N THR A 229 -11.54 -3.02 5.68
CA THR A 229 -10.61 -2.83 4.55
C THR A 229 -10.93 -1.53 3.82
N TYR A 230 -10.03 -0.55 3.92
CA TYR A 230 -10.15 0.75 3.27
C TYR A 230 -9.55 0.73 1.86
N ILE A 231 -10.28 1.26 0.89
CA ILE A 231 -9.91 1.27 -0.54
C ILE A 231 -10.18 2.66 -1.12
N SER A 232 -9.19 3.32 -1.72
CA SER A 232 -9.40 4.65 -2.34
C SER A 232 -10.24 4.56 -3.61
N LYS A 233 -11.06 5.58 -3.87
CA LYS A 233 -11.61 5.87 -5.19
C LYS A 233 -10.55 6.62 -6.00
N ILE A 234 -10.07 5.99 -7.07
CA ILE A 234 -8.98 6.48 -7.90
C ILE A 234 -9.26 6.22 -9.38
N PRO A 235 -8.71 7.06 -10.28
CA PRO A 235 -8.91 6.90 -11.71
C PRO A 235 -8.10 5.73 -12.26
N SER A 236 -8.49 5.27 -13.45
CA SER A 236 -7.78 4.24 -14.21
C SER A 236 -7.08 4.85 -15.43
N PHE A 237 -6.11 4.12 -15.98
CA PHE A 237 -5.45 4.48 -17.23
C PHE A 237 -5.08 3.24 -18.02
N LYS A 238 -4.96 3.38 -19.35
CA LYS A 238 -4.43 2.34 -20.23
C LYS A 238 -2.91 2.41 -20.29
N ILE A 239 -2.24 1.26 -20.32
CA ILE A 239 -0.77 1.22 -20.46
C ILE A 239 -0.31 1.86 -21.79
N THR A 240 -1.12 1.74 -22.84
CA THR A 240 -0.87 2.38 -24.14
C THR A 240 -0.96 3.90 -24.07
N ASP A 241 -1.91 4.45 -23.31
CA ASP A 241 -2.02 5.91 -23.10
C ASP A 241 -0.85 6.43 -22.26
N LEU A 242 -0.36 5.65 -21.30
CA LEU A 242 0.86 5.98 -20.57
C LEU A 242 2.09 6.03 -21.50
N ALA A 243 2.26 5.05 -22.38
CA ALA A 243 3.35 5.03 -23.35
C ALA A 243 3.32 6.28 -24.25
N LYS A 244 2.15 6.63 -24.81
CA LYS A 244 1.93 7.83 -25.63
C LYS A 244 2.10 9.14 -24.85
N ALA A 245 1.76 9.14 -23.56
CA ALA A 245 1.98 10.29 -22.70
C ALA A 245 3.48 10.56 -22.55
N MET A 246 4.28 9.51 -22.34
CA MET A 246 5.74 9.59 -22.15
C MET A 246 6.52 9.90 -23.44
N LEU A 247 6.09 9.37 -24.59
CA LEU A 247 6.74 9.61 -25.90
C LEU A 247 5.67 9.75 -27.00
N GLN A 248 5.64 10.89 -27.69
CA GLN A 248 4.57 11.22 -28.65
C GLN A 248 4.55 10.29 -29.88
N ASP A 249 5.71 10.06 -30.51
CA ASP A 249 5.87 9.17 -31.67
C ASP A 249 6.41 7.79 -31.26
N VAL A 250 5.85 7.23 -30.18
CA VAL A 250 6.24 5.93 -29.65
C VAL A 250 5.79 4.79 -30.55
N ASP A 251 6.71 3.89 -30.87
CA ASP A 251 6.36 2.58 -31.41
C ASP A 251 6.04 1.65 -30.24
N MET A 252 4.97 0.87 -30.35
CA MET A 252 4.50 0.00 -29.27
C MET A 252 4.48 -1.43 -29.75
N LYS A 253 5.25 -2.28 -29.08
CA LYS A 253 5.31 -3.71 -29.39
C LYS A 253 4.61 -4.51 -28.32
N GLU A 254 3.61 -5.28 -28.71
CA GLU A 254 2.99 -6.23 -27.79
C GLU A 254 3.95 -7.40 -27.50
N VAL A 255 4.31 -7.59 -26.23
CA VAL A 255 5.26 -8.63 -25.79
C VAL A 255 4.59 -9.78 -25.04
N GLY A 256 3.27 -9.71 -24.85
CA GLY A 256 2.49 -10.69 -24.11
C GLY A 256 2.43 -10.41 -22.60
N ILE A 257 1.37 -10.92 -21.98
CA ILE A 257 1.15 -10.81 -20.54
C ILE A 257 2.21 -11.65 -19.82
N ARG A 258 2.92 -11.02 -18.88
CA ARG A 258 3.92 -11.70 -18.04
C ARG A 258 3.24 -12.63 -17.04
N GLU A 259 3.98 -13.65 -16.61
CA GLU A 259 3.53 -14.57 -15.58
C GLU A 259 3.03 -13.84 -14.32
N GLY A 260 1.83 -14.22 -13.87
CA GLY A 260 1.22 -13.67 -12.67
C GLY A 260 0.63 -12.26 -12.84
N GLU A 261 0.56 -11.69 -14.05
CA GLU A 261 -0.07 -10.38 -14.29
C GLU A 261 -1.51 -10.49 -14.78
N LYS A 262 -2.37 -9.58 -14.29
CA LYS A 262 -3.76 -9.47 -14.75
C LYS A 262 -3.88 -8.44 -15.86
N LEU A 263 -4.89 -8.63 -16.71
CA LEU A 263 -5.28 -7.63 -17.69
C LEU A 263 -5.83 -6.36 -17.02
N HIS A 264 -6.76 -6.53 -16.09
CA HIS A 264 -7.32 -5.46 -15.27
C HIS A 264 -7.14 -5.81 -13.79
N GLU A 265 -6.80 -4.81 -12.98
CA GLU A 265 -6.70 -4.97 -11.54
C GLU A 265 -8.09 -4.80 -10.90
N VAL A 266 -8.33 -5.53 -9.82
CA VAL A 266 -9.59 -5.48 -9.07
C VAL A 266 -9.28 -5.11 -7.62
N MET A 267 -10.05 -4.20 -7.03
CA MET A 267 -9.89 -3.83 -5.61
C MET A 267 -11.04 -4.33 -4.73
N ILE A 268 -12.23 -4.54 -5.31
CA ILE A 268 -13.44 -5.04 -4.64
C ILE A 268 -14.04 -6.12 -5.53
N THR A 269 -14.20 -7.34 -5.01
CA THR A 269 -14.86 -8.43 -5.75
C THR A 269 -16.37 -8.25 -5.78
N LYS A 270 -17.03 -8.92 -6.72
CA LYS A 270 -18.50 -9.04 -6.75
C LYS A 270 -19.08 -9.59 -5.44
N ASP A 271 -18.37 -10.54 -4.82
CA ASP A 271 -18.79 -11.16 -3.56
C ASP A 271 -18.65 -10.24 -2.35
N ASP A 272 -17.61 -9.40 -2.33
CA ASP A 272 -17.38 -8.40 -1.29
C ASP A 272 -18.41 -7.26 -1.38
N SER A 273 -19.07 -7.07 -2.53
CA SER A 273 -20.01 -5.98 -2.74
C SER A 273 -21.19 -5.99 -1.73
N ARG A 274 -21.52 -7.17 -1.21
CA ARG A 274 -22.57 -7.38 -0.19
C ARG A 274 -22.29 -6.71 1.16
N SER A 275 -21.02 -6.46 1.49
CA SER A 275 -20.60 -5.82 2.73
C SER A 275 -19.73 -4.59 2.49
N THR A 276 -19.79 -4.03 1.29
CA THR A 276 -19.01 -2.86 0.90
C THR A 276 -19.88 -1.60 0.93
N TYR A 277 -19.34 -0.54 1.53
CA TYR A 277 -19.99 0.75 1.58
C TYR A 277 -19.13 1.80 0.89
N GLU A 278 -19.78 2.60 0.04
CA GLU A 278 -19.19 3.74 -0.65
C GLU A 278 -19.32 5.00 0.20
N TYR A 279 -18.23 5.76 0.21
CA TYR A 279 -18.12 7.10 0.75
C TYR A 279 -17.55 8.02 -0.35
N ASP A 280 -17.46 9.32 -0.06
CA ASP A 280 -17.03 10.35 -1.02
C ASP A 280 -15.76 9.97 -1.81
N LYS A 281 -14.66 9.65 -1.10
CA LYS A 281 -13.34 9.39 -1.70
C LYS A 281 -12.81 7.96 -1.55
N HIS A 282 -13.62 7.05 -0.99
CA HIS A 282 -13.16 5.70 -0.67
C HIS A 282 -14.33 4.74 -0.48
N TYR A 283 -14.01 3.45 -0.50
CA TYR A 283 -14.87 2.37 -0.06
C TYR A 283 -14.35 1.79 1.25
N ILE A 284 -15.25 1.21 2.03
CA ILE A 284 -14.92 0.34 3.15
C ILE A 284 -15.60 -1.01 2.92
N VAL A 285 -14.80 -2.08 2.90
CA VAL A 285 -15.33 -3.45 2.98
C VAL A 285 -15.36 -3.83 4.46
N TYR A 286 -16.55 -4.13 4.96
CA TYR A 286 -16.74 -4.62 6.33
C TYR A 286 -16.72 -6.14 6.38
N PRO A 287 -16.21 -6.73 7.48
CA PRO A 287 -16.30 -8.17 7.71
C PRO A 287 -17.75 -8.63 7.78
N HIS A 288 -18.00 -9.84 7.31
CA HIS A 288 -19.31 -10.49 7.41
C HIS A 288 -19.15 -11.79 8.21
N PHE A 289 -18.87 -11.65 9.50
CA PHE A 289 -18.69 -12.76 10.45
C PHE A 289 -19.57 -12.53 11.69
N ASP A 290 -20.00 -13.62 12.33
CA ASP A 290 -20.92 -13.58 13.48
C ASP A 290 -20.38 -12.77 14.67
N TRP A 291 -19.06 -12.72 14.84
CA TRP A 291 -18.39 -11.95 15.89
C TRP A 291 -18.26 -10.46 15.58
N TRP A 292 -18.58 -10.02 14.35
CA TRP A 292 -18.46 -8.63 13.95
C TRP A 292 -19.84 -7.94 13.95
N HIS A 293 -20.02 -7.01 14.88
CA HIS A 293 -21.32 -6.35 15.07
C HIS A 293 -21.38 -5.04 14.28
N PHE A 294 -22.27 -5.00 13.28
CA PHE A 294 -22.44 -3.86 12.38
C PHE A 294 -22.69 -2.55 13.13
N GLU A 295 -23.62 -2.53 14.09
CA GLU A 295 -24.03 -1.30 14.79
C GLU A 295 -22.88 -0.61 15.55
N SER A 296 -21.94 -1.38 16.13
CA SER A 296 -20.82 -0.83 16.90
C SER A 296 -19.63 -0.44 16.01
N HIS A 297 -19.40 -1.16 14.92
CA HIS A 297 -18.20 -1.01 14.08
C HIS A 297 -18.44 -0.21 12.80
N PHE A 298 -19.69 -0.03 12.38
CA PHE A 298 -20.02 0.72 11.17
C PHE A 298 -19.59 2.19 11.30
N THR A 299 -19.03 2.73 10.21
CA THR A 299 -18.74 4.16 10.07
C THR A 299 -19.90 4.85 9.35
N GLU A 300 -20.53 5.81 10.02
CA GLU A 300 -21.67 6.56 9.47
C GLU A 300 -21.34 7.28 8.15
N GLY A 301 -22.37 7.48 7.32
CA GLY A 301 -22.27 8.18 6.03
C GLY A 301 -21.96 7.28 4.83
N GLY A 302 -21.69 5.99 5.05
CA GLY A 302 -21.49 5.02 3.99
C GLY A 302 -22.80 4.61 3.32
N LYS A 303 -22.80 4.46 1.99
CA LYS A 303 -23.92 3.90 1.22
C LYS A 303 -23.56 2.51 0.75
N LEU A 304 -24.41 1.52 1.05
CA LEU A 304 -24.19 0.14 0.57
C LEU A 304 -24.16 0.15 -0.97
N ILE A 305 -23.13 -0.46 -1.56
CA ILE A 305 -23.02 -0.54 -3.02
C ILE A 305 -23.94 -1.61 -3.61
N GLU A 306 -24.14 -1.57 -4.92
CA GLU A 306 -24.98 -2.54 -5.61
C GLU A 306 -24.43 -3.97 -5.50
N ARG A 307 -25.33 -4.95 -5.37
CA ARG A 307 -24.97 -6.37 -5.38
C ARG A 307 -24.37 -6.75 -6.73
N GLY A 308 -23.20 -7.39 -6.72
CA GLY A 308 -22.49 -7.77 -7.94
C GLY A 308 -21.63 -6.65 -8.54
N PHE A 309 -21.58 -5.46 -7.93
CA PHE A 309 -20.60 -4.44 -8.29
C PHE A 309 -19.18 -4.97 -8.10
N GLU A 310 -18.30 -4.64 -9.05
CA GLU A 310 -16.88 -4.98 -9.01
C GLU A 310 -16.05 -3.73 -9.29
N TYR A 311 -15.21 -3.34 -8.34
CA TYR A 311 -14.31 -2.22 -8.56
C TYR A 311 -13.06 -2.68 -9.29
N ASN A 312 -13.09 -2.57 -10.62
CA ASN A 312 -12.01 -3.01 -11.50
C ASN A 312 -11.53 -1.87 -12.42
N SER A 313 -10.25 -1.91 -12.79
CA SER A 313 -9.62 -0.85 -13.59
C SER A 313 -10.06 -0.84 -15.05
N GLY A 314 -10.76 -1.88 -15.53
CA GLY A 314 -11.21 -2.00 -16.92
C GLY A 314 -12.57 -1.37 -17.18
N ALA A 315 -13.45 -1.37 -16.18
CA ALA A 315 -14.80 -0.80 -16.22
C ALA A 315 -14.97 0.36 -15.22
N ASN A 316 -13.87 1.04 -14.89
CA ASN A 316 -13.90 2.20 -14.00
C ASN A 316 -14.71 3.35 -14.62
N THR A 317 -15.21 4.26 -13.78
CA THR A 317 -15.93 5.47 -14.24
C THR A 317 -15.00 6.67 -14.41
N GLU A 318 -13.89 6.70 -13.68
CA GLU A 318 -12.90 7.78 -13.74
C GLU A 318 -11.64 7.31 -14.48
N TRP A 319 -11.22 8.08 -15.48
CA TRP A 319 -10.08 7.76 -16.35
C TRP A 319 -9.15 8.95 -16.52
N LEU A 320 -7.84 8.71 -16.53
CA LEU A 320 -6.84 9.70 -16.93
C LEU A 320 -6.62 9.64 -18.44
N SER A 321 -6.76 10.78 -19.11
CA SER A 321 -6.35 10.94 -20.50
C SER A 321 -4.81 11.00 -20.61
N ILE A 322 -4.30 10.97 -21.84
CA ILE A 322 -2.87 11.18 -22.14
C ILE A 322 -2.38 12.50 -21.53
N GLU A 323 -3.18 13.57 -21.62
CA GLU A 323 -2.81 14.88 -21.09
C GLU A 323 -2.85 14.90 -19.57
N ASP A 324 -3.86 14.28 -18.94
CA ASP A 324 -3.91 14.14 -17.49
C ASP A 324 -2.70 13.36 -16.96
N LEU A 325 -2.30 12.29 -17.65
CA LEU A 325 -1.10 11.51 -17.31
C LEU A 325 0.16 12.37 -17.37
N ARG A 326 0.31 13.25 -18.36
CA ARG A 326 1.45 14.19 -18.43
C ARG A 326 1.43 15.17 -17.27
N VAL A 327 0.27 15.75 -16.96
CA VAL A 327 0.08 16.67 -15.84
C VAL A 327 0.46 15.98 -14.52
N GLU A 328 -0.05 14.77 -14.28
CA GLU A 328 0.24 14.00 -13.07
C GLU A 328 1.72 13.59 -12.97
N MET A 329 2.32 13.11 -14.07
CA MET A 329 3.75 12.80 -14.10
C MET A 329 4.63 14.03 -13.85
N LYS A 330 4.23 15.21 -14.35
CA LYS A 330 4.94 16.48 -14.12
C LYS A 330 4.82 16.93 -12.67
N LYS A 331 3.61 16.87 -12.07
CA LYS A 331 3.39 17.17 -10.64
C LYS A 331 4.25 16.31 -9.72
N LEU A 332 4.41 15.02 -10.08
CA LEU A 332 5.19 14.06 -9.30
C LEU A 332 6.68 14.04 -9.66
N ASN A 333 7.13 14.87 -10.61
CA ASN A 333 8.49 14.90 -11.13
C ASN A 333 8.99 13.51 -11.57
N LEU A 334 8.14 12.73 -12.25
CA LEU A 334 8.47 11.37 -12.69
C LEU A 334 9.20 11.37 -14.04
N TYR A 335 8.91 12.34 -14.89
CA TYR A 335 9.40 12.42 -16.26
C TYR A 335 9.58 13.86 -16.72
N ASP A 336 10.63 14.11 -17.50
CA ASP A 336 10.97 15.42 -18.06
C ASP A 336 10.52 15.49 -19.52
N PHE A 337 9.32 16.02 -19.75
CA PHE A 337 8.74 16.09 -21.09
C PHE A 337 9.49 17.05 -22.01
N ASP A 338 10.12 18.10 -21.47
CA ASP A 338 10.79 19.14 -22.26
C ASP A 338 12.10 18.62 -22.89
N LYS A 339 12.68 17.57 -22.30
CA LYS A 339 13.91 16.95 -22.79
C LYS A 339 13.68 15.92 -23.89
N TYR A 340 12.56 15.19 -23.87
CA TYR A 340 12.39 13.99 -24.70
C TYR A 340 11.31 14.07 -25.78
N ASN A 341 10.44 15.09 -25.75
CA ASN A 341 9.38 15.29 -26.76
C ASN A 341 9.65 16.52 -27.66
N LYS A 342 10.92 16.75 -28.03
CA LYS A 342 11.32 17.81 -28.98
C LYS A 342 11.37 17.31 -30.42
#